data_AF-A0AB39XWY4-F1
#
_entry.id   AF-A0AB39XWY4-F1
#
_cell.length_a   1.000
_cell.length_b   1.000
_cell.length_c   1.000
_cell.angle_alpha   90.00
_cell.angle_beta   90.00
_cell.angle_gamma   90.00
#
_symmetry.space_group_name_H-M   'P 1'
#
loop_
_entity.id
_entity.type
_entity.pdbx_description
1 polymer ?
#
loop_
_entity_poly.entity_id
_entity_poly.type
_entity_poly.pdbx_seq_one_letter_code
_entity_poly.pdbx_strand_id
1 'polypeptide(L)' 'MSGTEKNKARAEQAKGNAEETIGRAVGNERMTAEGRAEQAKGKARHAKEDIKDTFRH' A
#
# COMPACT_ATOMS: atom_id res chain seq x y z
N MET A 1 -0.59 -0.28 -19.45
CA MET A 1 -1.24 -0.25 -18.12
C MET A 1 -1.86 1.12 -17.90
N SER A 2 -3.16 1.14 -17.61
CA SER A 2 -4.01 2.34 -17.64
C SER A 2 -3.63 3.34 -16.54
N GLY A 3 -3.62 4.65 -16.84
CA GLY A 3 -3.25 5.71 -15.89
C GLY A 3 -4.11 5.75 -14.62
N THR A 4 -5.26 5.09 -14.63
CA THR A 4 -6.14 4.90 -13.48
C THR A 4 -5.55 3.99 -12.41
N GLU A 5 -4.81 2.93 -12.77
CA GLU A 5 -4.25 1.97 -11.82
C GLU A 5 -3.07 2.58 -11.04
N LYS A 6 -2.20 3.33 -11.73
CA LYS A 6 -1.11 4.08 -11.09
C LYS A 6 -1.64 5.16 -10.13
N ASN A 7 -2.72 5.84 -10.51
CA ASN A 7 -3.35 6.82 -9.64
C ASN A 7 -4.00 6.17 -8.41
N LYS A 8 -4.63 5.00 -8.60
CA LYS A 8 -5.26 4.24 -7.51
C LYS A 8 -4.23 3.71 -6.51
N ALA A 9 -3.12 3.15 -7.00
CA ALA A 9 -2.02 2.71 -6.14
C ALA A 9 -1.41 3.85 -5.32
N ARG A 10 -1.24 5.04 -5.93
CA ARG A 10 -0.79 6.24 -5.20
C ARG A 10 -1.82 6.74 -4.19
N ALA A 11 -3.10 6.68 -4.52
CA ALA A 11 -4.18 7.05 -3.62
C ALA A 11 -4.26 6.10 -2.41
N GLU A 12 -4.11 4.80 -2.62
CA GLU A 12 -4.06 3.80 -1.54
C GLU A 12 -2.83 3.99 -0.65
N GLN A 13 -1.65 4.30 -1.22
CA GLN A 13 -0.47 4.65 -0.40
C GLN A 13 -0.67 5.92 0.41
N ALA A 14 -1.25 6.96 -0.19
CA ALA A 14 -1.53 8.21 0.51
C ALA A 14 -2.54 7.99 1.65
N LYS A 15 -3.58 7.18 1.41
CA LYS A 15 -4.58 6.80 2.41
C LYS A 15 -3.95 6.00 3.56
N GLY A 16 -3.16 4.97 3.26
CA GLY A 16 -2.50 4.17 4.30
C GLY A 16 -1.50 4.97 5.15
N ASN A 17 -0.78 5.92 4.55
CA ASN A 17 0.06 6.86 5.32
C ASN A 17 -0.77 7.83 6.18
N ALA A 18 -1.90 8.30 5.66
CA ALA A 18 -2.81 9.15 6.42
C ALA A 18 -3.42 8.37 7.61
N GLU A 19 -3.87 7.13 7.41
CA GLU A 19 -4.40 6.26 8.47
C GLU A 19 -3.32 5.92 9.51
N GLU A 20 -2.07 5.69 9.09
CA GLU A 20 -0.97 5.51 10.03
C GLU A 20 -0.72 6.77 10.87
N THR A 21 -0.68 7.94 10.23
CA THR A 21 -0.38 9.22 10.88
C THR A 21 -1.52 9.63 11.83
N ILE A 22 -2.76 9.55 11.36
CA ILE A 22 -3.96 9.86 12.14
C ILE A 22 -4.07 8.85 13.29
N GLY A 23 -3.92 7.54 13.01
CA GLY A 23 -3.95 6.49 14.03
C GLY A 23 -2.92 6.72 15.13
N ARG A 24 -1.69 7.12 14.80
CA ARG A 24 -0.68 7.50 15.80
C ARG A 24 -1.05 8.77 16.56
N ALA A 25 -1.59 9.77 15.86
CA ALA A 25 -1.95 11.05 16.46
C ALA A 25 -3.13 10.95 17.43
N VAL A 26 -4.13 10.10 17.15
CA VAL A 26 -5.27 9.86 18.02
C VAL A 26 -5.11 8.64 18.96
N GLY A 27 -3.95 7.99 18.95
CA GLY A 27 -3.67 6.81 19.79
C GLY A 27 -4.47 5.56 19.41
N ASN A 28 -4.96 5.47 18.17
CA ASN A 28 -5.70 4.33 17.68
C ASN A 28 -4.77 3.31 17.01
N GLU A 29 -4.30 2.35 17.82
CA GLU A 29 -3.37 1.30 17.39
C GLU A 29 -3.94 0.42 16.26
N ARG A 30 -5.26 0.22 16.19
CA ARG A 30 -5.88 -0.56 15.10
C ARG A 30 -5.69 0.12 13.76
N MET A 31 -5.92 1.43 13.69
CA MET A 31 -5.78 2.21 12.46
C MET A 31 -4.32 2.26 11.98
N THR A 32 -3.36 2.37 12.91
CA THR A 32 -1.93 2.25 12.59
C THR A 32 -1.55 0.84 12.12
N ALA A 33 -2.10 -0.20 12.73
CA ALA A 33 -1.84 -1.58 12.34
C ALA A 33 -2.41 -1.90 10.95
N GLU A 34 -3.63 -1.43 10.64
CA GLU A 34 -4.25 -1.56 9.32
C GLU A 34 -3.42 -0.87 8.24
N GLY A 35 -3.01 0.39 8.45
CA GLY A 35 -2.16 1.11 7.49
C GLY A 35 -0.82 0.43 7.21
N ARG A 36 -0.19 -0.15 8.25
CA ARG A 36 1.05 -0.95 8.09
C ARG A 36 0.82 -2.27 7.36
N ALA A 37 -0.26 -2.97 7.68
CA ALA A 37 -0.62 -4.22 7.03
C ALA A 37 -0.90 -4.01 5.54
N GLU A 38 -1.57 -2.92 5.19
CA GLU A 38 -1.89 -2.55 3.81
C GLU A 38 -0.63 -2.19 3.00
N GLN A 39 0.31 -1.45 3.61
CA GLN A 39 1.62 -1.20 3.01
C GLN A 39 2.41 -2.49 2.78
N ALA A 40 2.44 -3.40 3.75
CA ALA A 40 3.14 -4.67 3.62
C ALA A 40 2.55 -5.54 2.50
N LYS A 41 1.20 -5.59 2.42
CA LYS A 41 0.47 -6.29 1.36
C LYS A 41 0.72 -5.68 -0.01
N GLY A 42 0.77 -4.35 -0.11
CA GLY A 42 1.11 -3.62 -1.33
C GLY A 42 2.54 -3.93 -1.81
N LYS A 43 3.52 -3.90 -0.91
CA LYS A 43 4.92 -4.28 -1.21
C LYS A 43 5.02 -5.74 -1.67
N ALA A 44 4.30 -6.66 -1.02
CA ALA A 44 4.28 -8.06 -1.41
C ALA A 44 3.64 -8.28 -2.79
N ARG A 45 2.58 -7.53 -3.13
CA ARG A 45 1.97 -7.54 -4.47
C ARG A 45 2.95 -7.05 -5.52
N HIS A 46 3.57 -5.90 -5.28
CA HIS A 46 4.57 -5.33 -6.20
C HIS A 46 5.72 -6.31 -6.43
N ALA A 47 6.30 -6.87 -5.37
CA ALA A 47 7.37 -7.85 -5.49
C ALA A 47 6.94 -9.11 -6.25
N LYS A 48 5.71 -9.60 -6.04
CA LYS A 48 5.17 -10.73 -6.80
C LYS A 48 4.97 -10.39 -8.28
N GLU A 49 4.47 -9.20 -8.60
CA GLU A 49 4.33 -8.73 -9.98
C GLU A 49 5.68 -8.55 -10.65
N ASP A 50 6.65 -7.91 -9.97
CA ASP A 50 8.02 -7.72 -10.49
C ASP A 50 8.70 -9.07 -10.79
N ILE A 51 8.56 -10.06 -9.87
CA ILE A 51 9.07 -11.42 -10.11
C ILE A 51 8.36 -12.04 -11.32
N LYS A 52 7.03 -11.94 -11.39
CA LYS A 52 6.26 -12.55 -12.49
C LYS A 52 6.59 -11.91 -13.85
N ASP A 53 6.80 -10.60 -13.91
CA ASP A 53 7.23 -9.91 -15.14
C ASP A 53 8.65 -10.32 -15.53
N THR A 54 9.56 -10.43 -14.56
CA THR A 54 10.94 -10.86 -14.82
C THR A 54 11.02 -12.31 -15.33
N PHE A 55 10.19 -13.21 -14.81
CA PHE A 55 10.11 -14.61 -15.25
C PHE A 55 9.31 -14.82 -16.54
N ARG A 56 8.57 -13.80 -17.00
CA ARG A 56 7.78 -13.85 -18.24
C ARG A 56 8.54 -13.24 -19.44
N HIS A 57 9.84 -12.97 -19.29
CA HIS A 57 10.72 -12.56 -20.38
C HIS A 57 11.42 -13.75 -21.02
#